data_AF-A0A7W6NK17-F1
#
_entry.id   AF-A0A7W6NK17-F1
#
_cell.length_a   1.000
_cell.length_b   1.000
_cell.length_c   1.000
_cell.angle_alpha   90.00
_cell.angle_beta   90.00
_cell.angle_gamma   90.00
#
_symmetry.space_group_name_H-M   'P 1'
#
loop_
_entity.id
_entity.type
_entity.pdbx_description
1 polymer ?
#
loop_
_entity_poly.entity_id
_entity_poly.type
_entity_poly.pdbx_seq_one_letter_code
_entity_poly.pdbx_strand_id
1 'polypeptide(L)'
;MRLLILSFGFIVFFFQQAFASVTMERIEVAGGPPLLLIRGEFEFSDSPAILEREAGATGATVVTFDSNGGNVVSAMAFGRAIRALGLSTIQLRSSQCASACTLAFIGGVTRLAEPGSMGVHQSSFSPEDDIDGHVAVAAVQAMTSQIMTYMIEMGVDPKLLQVSLAVAADDMRYLTASEMEEYNVTNAQADPPKSAPPPAHSPNQPVEPNAPSPSAAGSHAPSQAEPSTDESRAQNFLIAYHDAWSRPNSDALRFMEAAYAETVSFYGKTLSRNAIIDEKRTFAERWPRRAYVLRHGSVDVICAMTCTASGIVDWFAHSPERGKMSSGSAEFRVSWDPSSGKIISEAGTVLSTDKGAREPLRVIAQWQAENGLCRGGSGDSDETLKACDRRDVIDTKLRNVGWCYGRPGEYGYQMDWHSCDESTHKNTQGAIVQKAKDLDGPAFRVSELYKGKLRLPDFRKRDRAFNSFRTRIRDGMKAGPNFADRYSVIQFGCGTGCSMVIVGDNKTGRPMDFPLGGEANMYLTLRFNLKSRLMTAQWADFNADRCYVEFLDFDGNAWKQLARQAVGSKDACNRDIAENLE
;
A
#
# COMPACT_ATOMS: atom_id res chain seq x y z
N MET A 1 74.77 17.25 -16.91
CA MET A 1 73.51 17.28 -17.68
C MET A 1 72.61 16.20 -17.08
N ARG A 2 71.49 16.58 -16.45
CA ARG A 2 70.57 15.67 -15.73
C ARG A 2 69.86 14.75 -16.74
N LEU A 3 69.96 13.42 -16.58
CA LEU A 3 69.14 12.47 -17.34
C LEU A 3 67.89 12.13 -16.52
N LEU A 4 66.72 12.50 -17.06
CA LEU A 4 65.41 12.14 -16.53
C LEU A 4 65.14 10.65 -16.76
N ILE A 5 64.76 9.93 -15.71
CA ILE A 5 64.18 8.59 -15.78
C ILE A 5 62.67 8.77 -15.99
N LEU A 6 62.17 8.43 -17.17
CA LEU A 6 60.75 8.37 -17.50
C LEU A 6 60.20 6.99 -17.10
N SER A 7 59.40 6.97 -16.04
CA SER A 7 58.62 5.81 -15.61
C SER A 7 57.44 5.59 -16.57
N PHE A 8 57.47 4.46 -17.30
CA PHE A 8 56.34 3.99 -18.11
C PHE A 8 55.27 3.39 -17.18
N GLY A 9 54.20 4.13 -16.94
CA GLY A 9 53.00 3.61 -16.28
C GLY A 9 52.22 2.72 -17.23
N PHE A 10 52.14 1.42 -16.94
CA PHE A 10 51.26 0.48 -17.63
C PHE A 10 49.81 0.78 -17.21
N ILE A 11 49.07 1.50 -18.05
CA ILE A 11 47.62 1.68 -17.88
C ILE A 11 46.96 0.39 -18.35
N VAL A 12 46.56 -0.45 -17.39
CA VAL A 12 45.68 -1.59 -17.64
C VAL A 12 44.28 -1.02 -17.89
N PHE A 13 43.87 -0.96 -19.15
CA PHE A 13 42.47 -0.73 -19.51
C PHE A 13 41.66 -1.95 -19.05
N PHE A 14 41.02 -1.83 -17.89
CA PHE A 14 39.88 -2.67 -17.54
C PHE A 14 38.75 -2.33 -18.52
N PHE A 15 38.59 -3.12 -19.57
CA PHE A 15 37.30 -3.21 -20.25
C PHE A 15 36.32 -3.82 -19.26
N GLN A 16 35.61 -2.99 -18.51
CA GLN A 16 34.37 -3.41 -17.88
C GLN A 16 33.41 -3.76 -19.02
N GLN A 17 33.18 -5.05 -19.25
CA GLN A 17 32.00 -5.45 -19.97
C GLN A 17 30.81 -5.16 -19.06
N ALA A 18 30.03 -4.15 -19.41
CA ALA A 18 28.70 -3.96 -18.87
C ALA A 18 27.88 -5.19 -19.31
N PHE A 19 27.61 -6.10 -18.38
CA PHE A 19 26.66 -7.16 -18.63
C PHE A 19 25.27 -6.53 -18.66
N ALA A 20 24.52 -6.76 -19.75
CA ALA A 20 23.10 -6.44 -19.81
C ALA A 20 22.35 -7.28 -18.76
N SER A 21 21.43 -6.67 -18.04
CA SER A 21 20.67 -7.32 -16.96
C SER A 21 19.49 -8.11 -17.53
N VAL A 22 18.91 -7.61 -18.63
CA VAL A 22 17.93 -8.33 -19.43
C VAL A 22 18.61 -9.33 -20.36
N THR A 23 18.16 -10.59 -20.31
CA THR A 23 18.61 -11.67 -21.19
C THR A 23 17.50 -12.18 -22.09
N MET A 24 17.87 -12.62 -23.30
CA MET A 24 16.96 -13.29 -24.23
C MET A 24 17.18 -14.80 -24.17
N GLU A 25 16.14 -15.53 -23.79
CA GLU A 25 16.11 -16.99 -23.87
C GLU A 25 15.17 -17.42 -25.00
N ARG A 26 15.44 -18.59 -25.61
CA ARG A 26 14.62 -19.16 -26.66
C ARG A 26 13.90 -20.38 -26.09
N ILE A 27 12.58 -20.39 -26.19
CA ILE A 27 11.76 -21.53 -25.81
C ILE A 27 11.32 -22.21 -27.10
N GLU A 28 11.85 -23.41 -27.33
CA GLU A 28 11.54 -24.19 -28.53
C GLU A 28 10.07 -24.64 -28.52
N VAL A 29 9.39 -24.44 -29.65
CA VAL A 29 7.98 -24.82 -29.84
C VAL A 29 7.91 -25.88 -30.93
N ALA A 30 7.21 -26.98 -30.65
CA ALA A 30 7.12 -28.09 -31.59
C ALA A 30 6.44 -27.65 -32.91
N GLY A 31 7.21 -27.67 -34.01
CA GLY A 31 6.69 -27.40 -35.35
C GLY A 31 6.61 -25.93 -35.76
N GLY A 32 7.28 -25.01 -35.06
CA GLY A 32 7.30 -23.59 -35.42
C GLY A 32 8.54 -22.83 -34.92
N PRO A 33 8.64 -21.52 -35.21
CA PRO A 33 9.68 -20.65 -34.64
C PRO A 33 9.63 -20.65 -33.11
N PRO A 34 10.77 -20.44 -32.43
CA PRO A 34 10.80 -20.40 -30.97
C PRO A 34 10.05 -19.16 -30.43
N LEU A 35 9.59 -19.27 -29.19
CA LEU A 35 9.12 -18.15 -28.39
C LEU A 35 10.33 -17.45 -27.75
N LEU A 36 10.40 -16.12 -27.80
CA LEU A 36 11.45 -15.37 -27.11
C LEU A 36 11.00 -15.06 -25.68
N LEU A 37 11.80 -15.45 -24.69
CA LEU A 37 11.60 -15.10 -23.29
C LEU A 37 12.51 -13.92 -22.92
N ILE A 38 11.90 -12.83 -22.46
CA ILE A 38 12.60 -11.70 -21.85
C ILE A 38 12.70 -11.93 -20.35
N ARG A 39 13.92 -12.06 -19.85
CA ARG A 39 14.18 -12.39 -18.44
C ARG A 39 15.06 -11.33 -17.77
N GLY A 40 14.82 -11.08 -16.48
CA GLY A 40 15.62 -10.16 -15.67
C GLY A 40 14.97 -8.80 -15.47
N GLU A 41 15.69 -7.86 -14.84
CA GLU A 41 15.23 -6.49 -14.60
C GLU A 41 15.69 -5.56 -15.72
N PHE A 42 14.82 -4.64 -16.15
CA PHE A 42 15.19 -3.61 -17.14
C PHE A 42 16.13 -2.58 -16.52
N GLU A 43 17.32 -2.42 -17.07
CA GLU A 43 18.26 -1.37 -16.68
C GLU A 43 18.36 -0.26 -17.74
N PHE A 44 18.87 0.91 -17.36
CA PHE A 44 19.06 2.05 -18.27
C PHE A 44 20.00 1.74 -19.44
N SER A 45 20.94 0.81 -19.26
CA SER A 45 21.94 0.39 -20.24
C SER A 45 21.41 -0.63 -21.25
N ASP A 46 20.26 -1.25 -20.98
CA ASP A 46 19.71 -2.30 -21.83
C ASP A 46 19.22 -1.74 -23.16
N SER A 47 19.49 -2.47 -24.24
CA SER A 47 19.14 -2.05 -25.60
C SER A 47 18.17 -3.04 -26.25
N PRO A 48 17.04 -2.58 -26.82
CA PRO A 48 16.12 -3.42 -27.57
C PRO A 48 16.72 -4.08 -28.83
N ALA A 49 17.90 -3.65 -29.28
CA ALA A 49 18.59 -4.23 -30.43
C ALA A 49 18.90 -5.73 -30.26
N ILE A 50 18.98 -6.22 -29.01
CA ILE A 50 19.09 -7.67 -28.76
C ILE A 50 17.84 -8.42 -29.20
N LEU A 51 16.65 -7.87 -28.92
CA LEU A 51 15.37 -8.45 -29.32
C LEU A 51 15.23 -8.45 -30.85
N GLU A 52 15.57 -7.35 -31.51
CA GLU A 52 15.52 -7.24 -32.99
C GLU A 52 16.40 -8.30 -33.65
N ARG A 53 17.63 -8.49 -33.14
CA ARG A 53 18.56 -9.51 -33.64
C ARG A 53 18.06 -10.92 -33.40
N GLU A 54 17.56 -11.22 -32.20
CA GLU A 54 17.06 -12.56 -31.87
C GLU A 54 15.79 -12.92 -32.66
N ALA A 55 14.85 -11.97 -32.80
CA ALA A 55 13.66 -12.14 -33.62
C ALA A 55 14.02 -12.35 -35.10
N GLY A 56 14.95 -11.55 -35.64
CA GLY A 56 15.43 -11.70 -37.01
C GLY A 56 16.18 -13.01 -37.26
N ALA A 57 16.95 -13.49 -36.29
CA ALA A 57 17.73 -14.72 -36.41
C ALA A 57 16.87 -16.00 -36.31
N THR A 58 15.79 -15.95 -35.54
CA THR A 58 14.96 -17.13 -35.24
C THR A 58 13.64 -17.16 -36.01
N GLY A 59 13.19 -16.02 -36.53
CA GLY A 59 11.85 -15.86 -37.09
C GLY A 59 10.74 -15.88 -36.02
N ALA A 60 11.09 -15.68 -34.75
CA ALA A 60 10.12 -15.65 -33.66
C ALA A 60 9.08 -14.56 -33.88
N THR A 61 7.81 -14.90 -33.63
CA THR A 61 6.68 -13.98 -33.76
C THR A 61 6.01 -13.68 -32.41
N VAL A 62 6.45 -14.33 -31.34
CA VAL A 62 5.85 -14.24 -30.01
C VAL A 62 6.93 -14.01 -28.95
N VAL A 63 6.61 -13.19 -27.96
CA VAL A 63 7.45 -12.86 -26.80
C VAL A 63 6.69 -13.18 -25.51
N THR A 64 7.39 -13.71 -24.51
CA THR A 64 6.91 -13.88 -23.12
C THR A 64 7.91 -13.28 -22.14
N PHE A 65 7.52 -13.13 -20.87
CA PHE A 65 8.32 -12.46 -19.85
C PHE A 65 8.45 -13.28 -18.56
N ASP A 66 9.63 -13.17 -17.94
CA ASP A 66 9.96 -13.55 -16.56
C ASP A 66 10.75 -12.38 -15.92
N SER A 67 10.03 -11.33 -15.55
CA SER A 67 10.59 -10.05 -15.12
C SER A 67 9.79 -9.38 -14.00
N ASN A 68 10.50 -8.92 -12.97
CA ASN A 68 9.97 -8.09 -11.89
C ASN A 68 9.78 -6.61 -12.30
N GLY A 69 10.19 -6.23 -13.51
CA GLY A 69 10.19 -4.85 -13.98
C GLY A 69 11.57 -4.22 -13.94
N GLY A 70 11.68 -3.00 -13.39
CA GLY A 70 12.90 -2.19 -13.40
C GLY A 70 12.66 -0.82 -14.03
N ASN A 71 13.58 -0.38 -14.87
CA ASN A 71 13.58 0.94 -15.49
C ASN A 71 12.42 1.12 -16.48
N VAL A 72 11.54 2.07 -16.17
CA VAL A 72 10.35 2.42 -16.96
C VAL A 72 10.70 2.81 -18.40
N VAL A 73 11.75 3.61 -18.61
CA VAL A 73 12.13 4.12 -19.93
C VAL A 73 12.65 2.98 -20.81
N SER A 74 13.49 2.11 -20.26
CA SER A 74 14.01 0.92 -20.93
C SER A 74 12.89 -0.05 -21.30
N ALA A 75 11.98 -0.36 -20.37
CA ALA A 75 10.83 -1.22 -20.65
C ALA A 75 9.92 -0.67 -21.76
N MET A 76 9.65 0.65 -21.78
CA MET A 76 8.91 1.30 -22.88
C MET A 76 9.66 1.24 -24.21
N ALA A 77 11.00 1.29 -24.21
CA ALA A 77 11.80 1.12 -25.42
C ALA A 77 11.70 -0.31 -25.97
N PHE A 78 11.76 -1.32 -25.11
CA PHE A 78 11.52 -2.71 -25.50
C PHE A 78 10.09 -2.91 -26.05
N GLY A 79 9.08 -2.34 -25.40
CA GLY A 79 7.70 -2.43 -25.90
C GLY A 79 7.50 -1.76 -27.26
N ARG A 80 8.16 -0.62 -27.54
CA ARG A 80 8.19 -0.03 -28.88
C ARG A 80 8.87 -0.92 -29.91
N ALA A 81 9.96 -1.60 -29.55
CA ALA A 81 10.62 -2.56 -30.44
C ALA A 81 9.74 -3.78 -30.73
N ILE A 82 9.08 -4.34 -29.72
CA ILE A 82 8.07 -5.41 -29.86
C ILE A 82 6.99 -5.00 -30.87
N ARG A 83 6.43 -3.79 -30.71
CA ARG A 83 5.42 -3.24 -31.61
C ARG A 83 5.94 -3.08 -33.04
N ALA A 84 7.14 -2.52 -33.20
CA ALA A 84 7.74 -2.25 -34.51
C ALA A 84 8.06 -3.54 -35.29
N LEU A 85 8.46 -4.60 -34.58
CA LEU A 85 8.71 -5.93 -35.14
C LEU A 85 7.42 -6.71 -35.42
N GLY A 86 6.25 -6.23 -34.98
CA GLY A 86 4.97 -6.90 -35.17
C GLY A 86 4.82 -8.16 -34.30
N LEU A 87 5.54 -8.24 -33.17
CA LEU A 87 5.53 -9.41 -32.30
C LEU A 87 4.25 -9.44 -31.43
N SER A 88 3.74 -10.64 -31.20
CA SER A 88 2.68 -10.88 -30.21
C SER A 88 3.29 -11.06 -28.82
N THR A 89 2.59 -10.67 -27.77
CA THR A 89 3.00 -10.93 -26.39
C THR A 89 2.04 -11.91 -25.73
N ILE A 90 2.61 -12.90 -25.05
CA ILE A 90 1.87 -13.86 -24.24
C ILE A 90 2.44 -13.85 -22.82
N GLN A 91 1.57 -13.80 -21.82
CA GLN A 91 1.95 -13.97 -20.43
C GLN A 91 1.16 -15.12 -19.81
N LEU A 92 1.88 -16.10 -19.26
CA LEU A 92 1.31 -17.20 -18.50
C LEU A 92 1.44 -16.91 -17.01
N ARG A 93 0.56 -17.45 -16.19
CA ARG A 93 0.59 -17.30 -14.72
C ARG A 93 1.78 -18.02 -14.08
N SER A 94 2.41 -18.95 -14.80
CA SER A 94 3.61 -19.66 -14.36
C SER A 94 4.89 -18.81 -14.41
N SER A 95 4.86 -17.65 -15.07
CA SER A 95 5.98 -16.70 -15.13
C SER A 95 5.50 -15.29 -14.79
N GLN A 96 6.41 -14.44 -14.31
CA GLN A 96 6.03 -13.13 -13.79
C GLN A 96 6.26 -12.01 -14.81
N CYS A 97 5.32 -11.06 -14.89
CA CYS A 97 5.56 -9.76 -15.51
C CYS A 97 4.95 -8.67 -14.61
N ALA A 98 5.81 -7.99 -13.84
CA ALA A 98 5.40 -7.00 -12.85
C ALA A 98 6.01 -5.61 -13.12
N SER A 99 5.37 -4.58 -12.57
CA SER A 99 5.85 -3.19 -12.63
C SER A 99 6.12 -2.72 -14.07
N ALA A 100 7.32 -2.22 -14.37
CA ALA A 100 7.74 -1.77 -15.69
C ALA A 100 7.64 -2.87 -16.77
N CYS A 101 7.69 -4.16 -16.43
CA CYS A 101 7.50 -5.25 -17.40
C CYS A 101 6.15 -5.14 -18.12
N THR A 102 5.10 -4.73 -17.39
CA THR A 102 3.77 -4.51 -17.98
C THR A 102 3.81 -3.50 -19.12
N LEU A 103 4.69 -2.50 -19.06
CA LEU A 103 4.89 -1.53 -20.14
C LEU A 103 5.54 -2.18 -21.37
N ALA A 104 6.48 -3.11 -21.20
CA ALA A 104 7.04 -3.84 -22.34
C ALA A 104 5.99 -4.79 -22.96
N PHE A 105 5.23 -5.51 -22.13
CA PHE A 105 4.19 -6.45 -22.56
C PHE A 105 3.13 -5.80 -23.45
N ILE A 106 2.65 -4.59 -23.10
CA ILE A 106 1.59 -3.92 -23.86
C ILE A 106 2.02 -3.47 -25.27
N GLY A 107 3.32 -3.56 -25.58
CA GLY A 107 3.88 -3.35 -26.92
C GLY A 107 3.42 -4.36 -27.97
N GLY A 108 2.96 -5.54 -27.56
CA GLY A 108 2.48 -6.59 -28.49
C GLY A 108 1.37 -6.12 -29.42
N VAL A 109 1.38 -6.61 -30.67
CA VAL A 109 0.27 -6.36 -31.62
C VAL A 109 -0.96 -7.20 -31.26
N THR A 110 -0.71 -8.42 -30.80
CA THR A 110 -1.68 -9.34 -30.20
C THR A 110 -1.20 -9.66 -28.79
N ARG A 111 -2.07 -9.51 -27.79
CA ARG A 111 -1.73 -9.56 -26.37
C ARG A 111 -2.65 -10.53 -25.65
N LEU A 112 -2.07 -11.63 -25.18
CA LEU A 112 -2.74 -12.67 -24.41
C LEU A 112 -2.09 -12.75 -23.03
N ALA A 113 -2.88 -12.72 -21.97
CA ALA A 113 -2.37 -12.87 -20.61
C ALA A 113 -3.36 -13.68 -19.78
N GLU A 114 -2.84 -14.59 -18.96
CA GLU A 114 -3.66 -15.30 -18.00
C GLU A 114 -4.07 -14.38 -16.85
N PRO A 115 -5.28 -14.52 -16.27
CA PRO A 115 -5.70 -13.70 -15.14
C PRO A 115 -4.71 -13.78 -13.99
N GLY A 116 -4.29 -12.62 -13.48
CA GLY A 116 -3.32 -12.52 -12.39
C GLY A 116 -1.84 -12.64 -12.81
N SER A 117 -1.52 -12.73 -14.10
CA SER A 117 -0.12 -12.81 -14.57
C SER A 117 0.55 -11.45 -14.79
N MET A 118 -0.21 -10.35 -14.70
CA MET A 118 0.24 -8.98 -14.95
C MET A 118 0.16 -8.14 -13.67
N GLY A 119 1.29 -7.66 -13.18
CA GLY A 119 1.39 -6.84 -11.96
C GLY A 119 1.59 -5.36 -12.24
N VAL A 120 0.86 -4.49 -11.53
CA VAL A 120 0.98 -3.04 -11.58
C VAL A 120 1.12 -2.45 -10.18
N HIS A 121 1.97 -1.44 -10.05
CA HIS A 121 2.15 -0.64 -8.83
C HIS A 121 2.77 0.73 -9.16
N GLN A 122 2.87 1.64 -8.19
CA GLN A 122 3.53 2.92 -8.47
C GLN A 122 5.02 2.68 -8.71
N SER A 123 5.52 3.11 -9.87
CA SER A 123 6.96 3.08 -10.15
C SER A 123 7.65 4.21 -9.37
N SER A 124 8.83 3.94 -8.80
CA SER A 124 9.62 4.96 -8.10
C SER A 124 10.18 5.97 -9.10
N PHE A 125 9.53 7.13 -9.19
CA PHE A 125 10.04 8.27 -9.96
C PHE A 125 10.98 9.10 -9.10
N SER A 126 12.03 8.47 -8.55
CA SER A 126 13.03 9.17 -7.73
C SER A 126 14.21 9.56 -8.61
N PRO A 127 14.56 10.84 -8.70
CA PRO A 127 15.91 11.21 -9.06
C PRO A 127 16.86 10.79 -7.93
N GLU A 128 17.98 10.17 -8.29
CA GLU A 128 19.09 9.89 -7.36
C GLU A 128 19.68 11.22 -6.86
N ASP A 129 19.79 11.38 -5.54
CA ASP A 129 20.43 12.45 -4.77
C ASP A 129 20.03 13.94 -5.00
N ASP A 130 19.78 14.63 -3.87
CA ASP A 130 19.78 16.10 -3.67
C ASP A 130 19.22 17.00 -4.80
N ILE A 131 18.11 16.58 -5.42
CA ILE A 131 17.41 17.39 -6.44
C ILE A 131 16.38 18.30 -5.78
N ASP A 132 16.39 19.58 -6.16
CA ASP A 132 15.36 20.57 -5.81
C ASP A 132 13.94 19.98 -6.00
N GLY A 133 13.08 20.10 -4.99
CA GLY A 133 11.72 19.56 -4.99
C GLY A 133 10.87 19.99 -6.19
N HIS A 134 11.12 21.17 -6.78
CA HIS A 134 10.44 21.60 -8.00
C HIS A 134 10.89 20.82 -9.24
N VAL A 135 12.18 20.46 -9.31
CA VAL A 135 12.76 19.68 -10.41
C VAL A 135 12.35 18.20 -10.29
N ALA A 136 12.28 17.68 -9.06
CA ALA A 136 11.74 16.34 -8.80
C ALA A 136 10.28 16.22 -9.23
N VAL A 137 9.41 17.16 -8.84
CA VAL A 137 7.98 17.16 -9.25
C VAL A 137 7.83 17.29 -10.76
N ALA A 138 8.61 18.17 -11.41
CA ALA A 138 8.57 18.30 -12.87
C ALA A 138 9.01 17.01 -13.58
N ALA A 139 10.00 16.29 -13.04
CA ALA A 139 10.44 14.99 -13.56
C ALA A 139 9.35 13.92 -13.40
N VAL A 140 8.68 13.84 -12.25
CA VAL A 140 7.53 12.92 -12.04
C VAL A 140 6.39 13.24 -13.01
N GLN A 141 6.03 14.51 -13.17
CA GLN A 141 4.97 14.93 -14.10
C GLN A 141 5.33 14.62 -15.55
N ALA A 142 6.57 14.85 -15.96
CA ALA A 142 7.06 14.52 -17.28
C ALA A 142 7.05 13.00 -17.52
N MET A 143 7.43 12.20 -16.53
CA MET A 143 7.43 10.74 -16.63
C MET A 143 6.01 10.17 -16.70
N THR A 144 5.10 10.62 -15.84
CA THR A 144 3.69 10.24 -15.87
C THR A 144 3.05 10.56 -17.23
N SER A 145 3.33 11.75 -17.78
CA SER A 145 2.88 12.14 -19.13
C SER A 145 3.42 11.20 -20.22
N GLN A 146 4.70 10.80 -20.13
CA GLN A 146 5.33 9.88 -21.08
C GLN A 146 4.71 8.48 -21.02
N ILE A 147 4.43 7.96 -19.82
CA ILE A 147 3.77 6.66 -19.64
C ILE A 147 2.34 6.70 -20.18
N MET A 148 1.56 7.75 -19.89
CA MET A 148 0.21 7.91 -20.44
C MET A 148 0.23 7.97 -21.97
N THR A 149 1.15 8.75 -22.54
CA THR A 149 1.31 8.86 -24.00
C THR A 149 1.64 7.50 -24.60
N TYR A 150 2.56 6.75 -23.99
CA TYR A 150 2.93 5.42 -24.42
C TYR A 150 1.79 4.39 -24.32
N MET A 151 1.01 4.41 -23.23
CA MET A 151 -0.17 3.56 -23.11
C MET A 151 -1.16 3.82 -24.25
N ILE A 152 -1.40 5.09 -24.58
CA ILE A 152 -2.25 5.49 -25.71
C ILE A 152 -1.65 5.00 -27.04
N GLU A 153 -0.33 5.17 -27.27
CA GLU A 153 0.37 4.65 -28.45
C GLU A 153 0.20 3.13 -28.62
N MET A 154 0.20 2.40 -27.50
CA MET A 154 0.02 0.94 -27.48
C MET A 154 -1.44 0.49 -27.49
N GLY A 155 -2.40 1.43 -27.42
CA GLY A 155 -3.84 1.17 -27.43
C GLY A 155 -4.42 0.74 -26.08
N VAL A 156 -3.73 0.99 -24.98
CA VAL A 156 -4.18 0.71 -23.59
C VAL A 156 -4.91 1.94 -23.03
N ASP A 157 -5.97 1.72 -22.24
CA ASP A 157 -6.63 2.82 -21.53
C ASP A 157 -5.67 3.40 -20.46
N PRO A 158 -5.30 4.69 -20.51
CA PRO A 158 -4.42 5.30 -19.52
C PRO A 158 -4.99 5.31 -18.09
N LYS A 159 -6.26 4.93 -17.86
CA LYS A 159 -6.78 4.59 -16.51
C LYS A 159 -6.00 3.47 -15.84
N LEU A 160 -5.36 2.57 -16.60
CA LEU A 160 -4.46 1.57 -16.03
C LEU A 160 -3.34 2.21 -15.19
N LEU A 161 -2.84 3.37 -15.61
CA LEU A 161 -1.84 4.11 -14.84
C LEU A 161 -2.40 4.60 -13.51
N GLN A 162 -3.69 4.96 -13.43
CA GLN A 162 -4.33 5.32 -12.16
C GLN A 162 -4.41 4.13 -11.22
N VAL A 163 -4.72 2.95 -11.75
CA VAL A 163 -4.70 1.68 -10.99
C VAL A 163 -3.29 1.38 -10.48
N SER A 164 -2.27 1.56 -11.33
CA SER A 164 -0.86 1.39 -10.95
C SER A 164 -0.47 2.36 -9.84
N LEU A 165 -0.76 3.66 -9.98
CA LEU A 165 -0.39 4.71 -9.03
C LEU A 165 -1.14 4.63 -7.69
N ALA A 166 -2.29 3.95 -7.65
CA ALA A 166 -3.05 3.73 -6.41
C ALA A 166 -2.47 2.63 -5.52
N VAL A 167 -1.49 1.87 -6.02
CA VAL A 167 -0.84 0.75 -5.34
C VAL A 167 0.55 1.20 -4.90
N ALA A 168 0.90 0.97 -3.64
CA ALA A 168 2.15 1.47 -3.06
C ALA A 168 3.40 0.89 -3.75
N ALA A 169 4.57 1.50 -3.55
CA ALA A 169 5.77 1.12 -4.30
C ALA A 169 6.32 -0.24 -3.83
N ASP A 170 5.99 -0.60 -2.59
CA ASP A 170 6.27 -1.86 -1.90
C ASP A 170 5.10 -2.86 -1.97
N ASP A 171 4.04 -2.53 -2.70
CA ASP A 171 2.86 -3.39 -2.94
C ASP A 171 2.73 -3.71 -4.44
N MET A 172 1.92 -4.70 -4.80
CA MET A 172 1.70 -5.12 -6.18
C MET A 172 0.26 -5.60 -6.39
N ARG A 173 -0.46 -4.94 -7.30
CA ARG A 173 -1.80 -5.37 -7.72
C ARG A 173 -1.70 -6.17 -9.00
N TYR A 174 -2.22 -7.39 -9.01
CA TYR A 174 -2.34 -8.19 -10.21
C TYR A 174 -3.70 -8.02 -10.87
N LEU A 175 -3.72 -7.84 -12.18
CA LEU A 175 -4.93 -7.55 -12.94
C LEU A 175 -5.80 -8.80 -13.15
N THR A 176 -7.09 -8.65 -12.93
CA THR A 176 -8.10 -9.66 -13.28
C THR A 176 -8.33 -9.72 -14.80
N ALA A 177 -8.96 -10.80 -15.27
CA ALA A 177 -9.36 -10.91 -16.68
C ALA A 177 -10.19 -9.71 -17.15
N SER A 178 -11.18 -9.30 -16.33
CA SER A 178 -12.06 -8.17 -16.61
C SER A 178 -11.32 -6.84 -16.65
N GLU A 179 -10.33 -6.63 -15.78
CA GLU A 179 -9.52 -5.39 -15.82
C GLU A 179 -8.57 -5.37 -17.01
N MET A 180 -7.99 -6.52 -17.37
CA MET A 180 -7.16 -6.62 -18.57
C MET A 180 -7.97 -6.36 -19.84
N GLU A 181 -9.25 -6.73 -19.87
CA GLU A 181 -10.18 -6.38 -20.93
C GLU A 181 -10.60 -4.91 -20.87
N GLU A 182 -11.05 -4.43 -19.70
CA GLU A 182 -11.54 -3.07 -19.47
C GLU A 182 -10.49 -2.02 -19.85
N TYR A 183 -9.23 -2.22 -19.44
CA TYR A 183 -8.14 -1.31 -19.76
C TYR A 183 -7.43 -1.65 -21.08
N ASN A 184 -7.92 -2.65 -21.81
CA ASN A 184 -7.33 -3.13 -23.05
C ASN A 184 -5.83 -3.49 -22.90
N VAL A 185 -5.46 -4.18 -21.83
CA VAL A 185 -4.15 -4.80 -21.63
C VAL A 185 -4.01 -6.03 -22.51
N THR A 186 -5.08 -6.82 -22.62
CA THR A 186 -5.23 -7.93 -23.58
C THR A 186 -6.18 -7.52 -24.69
N ASN A 187 -5.87 -7.87 -25.94
CA ASN A 187 -6.68 -7.49 -27.11
C ASN A 187 -7.04 -8.67 -28.03
N ALA A 188 -6.85 -9.90 -27.55
CA ALA A 188 -7.28 -11.12 -28.20
C ALA A 188 -7.96 -12.04 -27.19
N GLN A 189 -9.03 -12.71 -27.60
CA GLN A 189 -9.66 -13.76 -26.80
C GLN A 189 -8.84 -15.05 -26.91
N ALA A 190 -8.47 -15.63 -25.78
CA ALA A 190 -8.10 -17.03 -25.73
C ALA A 190 -9.36 -17.85 -25.99
N ASP A 191 -9.41 -18.62 -27.07
CA ASP A 191 -10.51 -19.57 -27.29
C ASP A 191 -10.59 -20.51 -26.06
N PRO A 192 -11.74 -20.59 -25.37
CA PRO A 192 -11.89 -21.55 -24.29
C PRO A 192 -11.78 -22.98 -24.87
N PRO A 193 -11.07 -23.92 -24.20
CA PRO A 193 -11.11 -25.31 -24.60
C PRO A 193 -12.58 -25.77 -24.60
N LYS A 194 -13.04 -26.27 -25.75
CA LYS A 194 -14.41 -26.73 -25.98
C LYS A 194 -14.88 -27.63 -24.84
N SER A 195 -16.00 -27.23 -24.25
CA SER A 195 -16.70 -27.87 -23.13
C SER A 195 -16.91 -29.37 -23.35
N ALA A 196 -16.49 -30.18 -22.37
CA ALA A 196 -17.11 -31.48 -22.13
C ALA A 196 -18.46 -31.27 -21.41
N PRO A 197 -19.51 -32.06 -21.68
CA PRO A 197 -20.83 -31.82 -21.11
C PRO A 197 -20.88 -32.22 -19.63
N PRO A 198 -21.64 -31.50 -18.78
CA PRO A 198 -21.87 -31.90 -17.40
C PRO A 198 -22.86 -33.08 -17.32
N PRO A 199 -22.72 -34.00 -16.35
CA PRO A 199 -23.66 -35.11 -16.19
C PRO A 199 -25.00 -34.60 -15.62
N ALA A 200 -26.09 -34.99 -16.28
CA ALA A 200 -27.46 -34.64 -15.94
C ALA A 200 -27.92 -35.32 -14.63
N HIS A 201 -28.57 -34.58 -13.71
CA HIS A 201 -29.48 -35.14 -12.70
C HIS A 201 -30.69 -34.20 -12.47
N SER A 202 -31.85 -34.85 -12.29
CA SER A 202 -33.24 -34.38 -12.38
C SER A 202 -33.74 -33.41 -11.29
N PRO A 203 -34.88 -32.73 -11.52
CA PRO A 203 -35.48 -31.78 -10.58
C PRO A 203 -36.45 -32.47 -9.61
N ASN A 204 -36.25 -32.26 -8.31
CA ASN A 204 -37.26 -32.08 -7.25
C ASN A 204 -36.68 -32.49 -5.89
N GLN A 205 -36.51 -31.54 -4.97
CA GLN A 205 -37.26 -31.53 -3.70
C GLN A 205 -37.01 -30.22 -2.92
N PRO A 206 -37.99 -29.74 -2.12
CA PRO A 206 -37.88 -28.48 -1.38
C PRO A 206 -37.00 -28.64 -0.14
N VAL A 207 -36.16 -27.64 0.11
CA VAL A 207 -35.33 -27.55 1.33
C VAL A 207 -36.15 -26.87 2.44
N GLU A 208 -36.41 -27.59 3.52
CA GLU A 208 -36.78 -27.02 4.83
C GLU A 208 -35.52 -26.90 5.73
N PRO A 209 -35.45 -25.89 6.61
CA PRO A 209 -34.22 -25.55 7.33
C PRO A 209 -34.15 -26.27 8.68
N ASN A 210 -33.04 -26.96 8.96
CA ASN A 210 -32.73 -27.41 10.32
C ASN A 210 -31.33 -26.97 10.77
N ALA A 211 -31.33 -26.40 11.98
CA ALA A 211 -30.22 -25.86 12.74
C ALA A 211 -29.18 -26.94 13.15
N PRO A 212 -27.96 -26.56 13.55
CA PRO A 212 -26.86 -27.49 13.75
C PRO A 212 -26.80 -28.05 15.18
N SER A 213 -26.54 -29.35 15.30
CA SER A 213 -26.03 -29.98 16.52
C SER A 213 -25.42 -31.37 16.21
N PRO A 214 -24.56 -31.93 17.10
CA PRO A 214 -23.13 -32.04 16.81
C PRO A 214 -22.61 -33.47 16.65
N SER A 215 -21.41 -33.54 16.06
CA SER A 215 -20.43 -34.64 16.11
C SER A 215 -20.68 -35.89 15.28
N ALA A 216 -19.79 -36.11 14.31
CA ALA A 216 -19.14 -37.41 14.16
C ALA A 216 -17.74 -37.21 13.56
N ALA A 217 -16.74 -37.56 14.36
CA ALA A 217 -15.36 -37.67 13.97
C ALA A 217 -15.21 -38.64 12.78
N GLY A 218 -14.63 -38.16 11.69
CA GLY A 218 -14.12 -38.94 10.57
C GLY A 218 -12.61 -38.83 10.52
N SER A 219 -11.96 -39.83 11.11
CA SER A 219 -10.53 -40.08 11.14
C SER A 219 -9.86 -39.89 9.77
N HIS A 220 -9.09 -38.82 9.60
CA HIS A 220 -7.94 -38.82 8.71
C HIS A 220 -6.72 -39.21 9.54
N ALA A 221 -6.20 -40.41 9.24
CA ALA A 221 -4.93 -40.86 9.77
C ALA A 221 -3.85 -39.81 9.47
N PRO A 222 -2.92 -39.52 10.41
CA PRO A 222 -1.84 -38.60 10.15
C PRO A 222 -0.95 -39.22 9.07
N SER A 223 -0.85 -38.54 7.93
CA SER A 223 0.24 -38.78 6.99
C SER A 223 1.54 -38.69 7.78
N GLN A 224 2.37 -39.72 7.64
CA GLN A 224 3.65 -39.86 8.32
C GLN A 224 4.43 -38.54 8.18
N ALA A 225 4.69 -37.89 9.32
CA ALA A 225 5.55 -36.73 9.39
C ALA A 225 6.96 -37.14 8.94
N GLU A 226 7.45 -36.51 7.88
CA GLU A 226 8.88 -36.42 7.58
C GLU A 226 9.65 -36.12 8.89
N PRO A 227 10.82 -36.73 9.13
CA PRO A 227 11.57 -36.45 10.35
C PRO A 227 11.88 -34.94 10.40
N SER A 228 11.34 -34.25 11.42
CA SER A 228 11.52 -32.80 11.55
C SER A 228 13.01 -32.49 11.72
N THR A 229 13.57 -31.76 10.76
CA THR A 229 14.95 -31.26 10.87
C THR A 229 15.08 -30.34 12.08
N ASP A 230 16.31 -30.19 12.60
CA ASP A 230 16.56 -29.27 13.71
C ASP A 230 16.22 -27.82 13.34
N GLU A 231 16.37 -27.46 12.07
CA GLU A 231 15.93 -26.18 11.51
C GLU A 231 14.41 -26.01 11.65
N SER A 232 13.62 -27.01 11.26
CA SER A 232 12.16 -26.98 11.37
C SER A 232 11.71 -26.94 12.83
N ARG A 233 12.39 -27.66 13.73
CA ARG A 233 12.13 -27.64 15.17
C ARG A 233 12.42 -26.27 15.77
N ALA A 234 13.55 -25.66 15.42
CA ALA A 234 13.94 -24.34 15.89
C ALA A 234 12.98 -23.25 15.34
N GLN A 235 12.58 -23.33 14.07
CA GLN A 235 11.59 -22.41 13.48
C GLN A 235 10.24 -22.50 14.19
N ASN A 236 9.73 -23.72 14.43
CA ASN A 236 8.49 -23.93 15.18
C ASN A 236 8.59 -23.43 16.62
N PHE A 237 9.75 -23.61 17.26
CA PHE A 237 10.01 -23.06 18.58
C PHE A 237 9.94 -21.53 18.60
N LEU A 238 10.50 -20.84 17.59
CA LEU A 238 10.43 -19.38 17.50
C LEU A 238 9.01 -18.87 17.30
N ILE A 239 8.20 -19.53 16.47
CA ILE A 239 6.78 -19.20 16.29
C ILE A 239 6.08 -19.32 17.65
N ALA A 240 6.25 -20.45 18.34
CA ALA A 240 5.67 -20.70 19.65
C ALA A 240 6.16 -19.69 20.71
N TYR A 241 7.43 -19.27 20.64
CA TYR A 241 8.01 -18.26 21.52
C TYR A 241 7.33 -16.91 21.38
N HIS A 242 7.19 -16.39 20.16
CA HIS A 242 6.56 -15.08 19.92
C HIS A 242 5.05 -15.11 20.15
N ASP A 243 4.41 -16.25 19.89
CA ASP A 243 3.01 -16.48 20.24
C ASP A 243 2.82 -16.44 21.76
N ALA A 244 3.64 -17.18 22.51
CA ALA A 244 3.58 -17.20 23.97
C ALA A 244 3.88 -15.82 24.56
N TRP A 245 4.85 -15.08 24.02
CA TRP A 245 5.17 -13.73 24.49
C TRP A 245 4.04 -12.72 24.29
N SER A 246 3.16 -12.98 23.32
CA SER A 246 1.96 -12.21 23.01
C SER A 246 0.73 -12.59 23.85
N ARG A 247 0.85 -13.58 24.74
CA ARG A 247 -0.22 -14.00 25.66
C ARG A 247 -0.19 -13.20 26.97
N PRO A 248 -1.23 -13.32 27.83
CA PRO A 248 -1.21 -12.75 29.17
C PRO A 248 0.03 -13.14 29.98
N ASN A 249 0.45 -12.27 30.90
CA ASN A 249 1.74 -12.37 31.60
C ASN A 249 2.00 -13.73 32.26
N SER A 250 0.99 -14.33 32.88
CA SER A 250 1.12 -15.64 33.53
C SER A 250 1.49 -16.75 32.55
N ASP A 251 0.88 -16.76 31.37
CA ASP A 251 1.13 -17.77 30.34
C ASP A 251 2.45 -17.51 29.62
N ALA A 252 2.72 -16.24 29.30
CA ALA A 252 3.98 -15.83 28.70
C ALA A 252 5.16 -16.22 29.58
N LEU A 253 5.15 -15.86 30.87
CA LEU A 253 6.25 -16.13 31.78
C LEU A 253 6.45 -17.62 32.06
N ARG A 254 5.36 -18.41 32.11
CA ARG A 254 5.45 -19.87 32.23
C ARG A 254 6.19 -20.49 31.04
N PHE A 255 5.91 -20.02 29.82
CA PHE A 255 6.64 -20.45 28.63
C PHE A 255 8.10 -20.01 28.69
N MET A 256 8.37 -18.74 29.05
CA MET A 256 9.73 -18.22 29.11
C MET A 256 10.59 -18.99 30.11
N GLU A 257 10.07 -19.32 31.30
CA GLU A 257 10.77 -20.15 32.29
C GLU A 257 11.18 -21.51 31.71
N ALA A 258 10.32 -22.11 30.88
CA ALA A 258 10.63 -23.36 30.19
C ALA A 258 11.54 -23.18 28.96
N ALA A 259 11.69 -21.98 28.43
CA ALA A 259 12.39 -21.72 27.17
C ALA A 259 13.91 -21.53 27.33
N TYR A 260 14.39 -21.02 28.47
CA TYR A 260 15.81 -20.70 28.66
C TYR A 260 16.61 -21.82 29.35
N ALA A 261 17.88 -21.94 28.97
CA ALA A 261 18.86 -22.73 29.72
C ALA A 261 19.18 -22.07 31.07
N GLU A 262 19.84 -22.80 31.98
CA GLU A 262 20.22 -22.27 33.31
C GLU A 262 21.14 -21.03 33.24
N THR A 263 21.99 -20.97 32.22
CA THR A 263 22.91 -19.85 31.95
C THR A 263 22.87 -19.51 30.47
N VAL A 264 22.69 -18.23 30.14
CA VAL A 264 22.38 -17.76 28.78
C VAL A 264 23.17 -16.48 28.49
N SER A 265 23.69 -16.37 27.28
CA SER A 265 24.25 -15.11 26.76
C SER A 265 23.11 -14.21 26.28
N PHE A 266 22.71 -13.25 27.12
CA PHE A 266 21.58 -12.36 26.91
C PHE A 266 22.08 -10.92 26.64
N TYR A 267 21.91 -10.44 25.41
CA TYR A 267 22.37 -9.13 24.94
C TYR A 267 23.83 -8.83 25.30
N GLY A 268 24.71 -9.82 25.11
CA GLY A 268 26.15 -9.72 25.36
C GLY A 268 26.57 -9.93 26.82
N LYS A 269 25.65 -10.23 27.73
CA LYS A 269 25.93 -10.55 29.14
C LYS A 269 25.52 -11.98 29.47
N THR A 270 26.36 -12.69 30.22
CA THR A 270 26.01 -14.02 30.73
C THR A 270 25.12 -13.87 31.97
N LEU A 271 23.86 -14.28 31.86
CA LEU A 271 22.86 -14.20 32.93
C LEU A 271 22.32 -15.60 33.29
N SER A 272 21.83 -15.75 34.51
CA SER A 272 21.07 -16.94 34.92
C SER A 272 19.65 -16.90 34.37
N ARG A 273 18.99 -18.06 34.24
CA ARG A 273 17.57 -18.13 33.86
C ARG A 273 16.71 -17.20 34.71
N ASN A 274 16.83 -17.29 36.04
CA ASN A 274 16.01 -16.49 36.95
C ASN A 274 16.17 -14.99 36.70
N ALA A 275 17.38 -14.49 36.45
CA ALA A 275 17.62 -13.08 36.16
C ALA A 275 16.94 -12.63 34.85
N ILE A 276 16.96 -13.48 33.81
CA ILE A 276 16.28 -13.22 32.53
C ILE A 276 14.76 -13.20 32.74
N ILE A 277 14.23 -14.15 33.51
CA ILE A 277 12.79 -14.21 33.80
C ILE A 277 12.34 -13.00 34.61
N ASP A 278 13.14 -12.52 35.56
CA ASP A 278 12.85 -11.29 36.31
C ASP A 278 12.84 -10.04 35.40
N GLU A 279 13.77 -9.95 34.43
CA GLU A 279 13.78 -8.87 33.44
C GLU A 279 12.55 -8.92 32.53
N LYS A 280 12.21 -10.12 32.03
CA LYS A 280 11.01 -10.33 31.21
C LYS A 280 9.72 -10.06 31.99
N ARG A 281 9.66 -10.45 33.27
CA ARG A 281 8.52 -10.14 34.15
C ARG A 281 8.36 -8.63 34.27
N THR A 282 9.44 -7.91 34.56
CA THR A 282 9.43 -6.44 34.65
C THR A 282 8.94 -5.80 33.35
N PHE A 283 9.39 -6.30 32.19
CA PHE A 283 8.91 -5.82 30.90
C PHE A 283 7.42 -6.12 30.71
N ALA A 284 6.99 -7.33 31.01
CA ALA A 284 5.62 -7.80 30.83
C ALA A 284 4.63 -7.07 31.76
N GLU A 285 5.03 -6.73 32.98
CA GLU A 285 4.25 -5.90 33.91
C GLU A 285 4.12 -4.46 33.39
N ARG A 286 5.21 -3.89 32.84
CA ARG A 286 5.17 -2.57 32.22
C ARG A 286 4.28 -2.53 30.98
N TRP A 287 4.24 -3.61 30.21
CA TRP A 287 3.52 -3.72 28.94
C TRP A 287 2.62 -4.96 28.94
N PRO A 288 1.51 -4.99 29.68
CA PRO A 288 0.72 -6.21 29.93
C PRO A 288 0.00 -6.79 28.71
N ARG A 289 -0.34 -5.96 27.72
CA ARG A 289 -0.91 -6.40 26.44
C ARG A 289 0.15 -6.25 25.35
N ARG A 290 0.47 -7.34 24.66
CA ARG A 290 1.57 -7.40 23.68
C ARG A 290 1.17 -8.25 22.48
N ALA A 291 1.53 -7.81 21.30
CA ALA A 291 1.46 -8.58 20.07
C ALA A 291 2.84 -8.52 19.40
N TYR A 292 3.46 -9.67 19.19
CA TYR A 292 4.73 -9.82 18.48
C TYR A 292 4.51 -10.78 17.31
N VAL A 293 4.76 -10.30 16.09
CA VAL A 293 4.54 -11.06 14.85
C VAL A 293 5.82 -11.10 14.05
N LEU A 294 6.30 -12.32 13.80
CA LEU A 294 7.43 -12.57 12.91
C LEU A 294 7.02 -12.17 11.49
N ARG A 295 7.84 -11.32 10.85
CA ARG A 295 7.60 -10.92 9.47
C ARG A 295 7.79 -12.12 8.55
N HIS A 296 6.76 -12.44 7.76
CA HIS A 296 6.80 -13.52 6.80
C HIS A 296 8.04 -13.42 5.89
N GLY A 297 8.70 -14.55 5.65
CA GLY A 297 9.92 -14.63 4.83
C GLY A 297 11.19 -14.05 5.45
N SER A 298 11.14 -13.44 6.65
CA SER A 298 12.33 -12.83 7.28
C SER A 298 13.13 -13.77 8.18
N VAL A 299 12.56 -14.93 8.54
CA VAL A 299 13.17 -15.85 9.50
C VAL A 299 14.13 -16.79 8.77
N ASP A 300 15.38 -16.75 9.18
CA ASP A 300 16.44 -17.64 8.73
C ASP A 300 16.95 -18.47 9.91
N VAL A 301 17.20 -19.77 9.66
CA VAL A 301 17.65 -20.72 10.69
C VAL A 301 18.80 -21.55 10.13
N ILE A 302 19.93 -21.51 10.81
CA ILE A 302 21.12 -22.26 10.46
C ILE A 302 21.50 -23.15 11.64
N CYS A 303 21.45 -24.47 11.47
CA CYS A 303 21.80 -25.44 12.50
C CYS A 303 23.14 -26.11 12.24
N ALA A 304 23.93 -26.25 13.31
CA ALA A 304 25.10 -27.12 13.40
C ALA A 304 24.99 -27.94 14.70
N MET A 305 25.89 -27.72 15.66
CA MET A 305 25.69 -28.23 17.03
C MET A 305 24.58 -27.48 17.78
N THR A 306 24.33 -26.24 17.39
CA THR A 306 23.25 -25.37 17.88
C THR A 306 22.60 -24.71 16.68
N CYS A 307 21.33 -24.30 16.82
CA CYS A 307 20.60 -23.57 15.80
C CYS A 307 20.69 -22.08 16.08
N THR A 308 21.27 -21.31 15.16
CA THR A 308 21.19 -19.85 15.19
C THR A 308 20.05 -19.43 14.30
N ALA A 309 19.08 -18.75 14.88
CA ALA A 309 17.92 -18.25 14.18
C ALA A 309 17.85 -16.73 14.29
N SER A 310 17.53 -16.07 13.18
CA SER A 310 17.39 -14.62 13.11
C SER A 310 16.23 -14.21 12.23
N GLY A 311 15.72 -13.00 12.43
CA GLY A 311 14.69 -12.44 11.58
C GLY A 311 14.14 -11.13 12.11
N ILE A 312 13.04 -10.67 11.53
CA ILE A 312 12.39 -9.43 11.90
C ILE A 312 11.08 -9.74 12.62
N VAL A 313 10.84 -9.06 13.73
CA VAL A 313 9.58 -9.09 14.47
C VAL A 313 8.99 -7.68 14.52
N ASP A 314 7.73 -7.54 14.12
CA ASP A 314 6.94 -6.34 14.35
C ASP A 314 6.19 -6.50 15.67
N TRP A 315 6.19 -5.45 16.50
CA TRP A 315 5.53 -5.49 17.80
C TRP A 315 4.53 -4.35 17.97
N PHE A 316 3.52 -4.62 18.79
CA PHE A 316 2.69 -3.62 19.44
C PHE A 316 2.56 -3.96 20.92
N ALA A 317 2.68 -2.96 21.77
CA ALA A 317 2.58 -3.09 23.22
C ALA A 317 1.68 -1.99 23.78
N HIS A 318 0.74 -2.37 24.65
CA HIS A 318 -0.22 -1.48 25.27
C HIS A 318 -0.26 -1.71 26.78
N SER A 319 -0.21 -0.61 27.53
CA SER A 319 -0.41 -0.58 28.98
C SER A 319 -1.66 0.25 29.28
N PRO A 320 -2.83 -0.41 29.46
CA PRO A 320 -4.09 0.28 29.73
C PRO A 320 -4.02 1.15 30.98
N GLU A 321 -3.43 0.64 32.07
CA GLU A 321 -3.28 1.38 33.34
C GLU A 321 -2.48 2.68 33.18
N ARG A 322 -1.46 2.67 32.32
CA ARG A 322 -0.61 3.85 32.06
C ARG A 322 -1.13 4.71 30.90
N GLY A 323 -2.12 4.24 30.15
CA GLY A 323 -2.57 4.87 28.89
C GLY A 323 -1.44 5.04 27.87
N LYS A 324 -0.48 4.10 27.82
CA LYS A 324 0.69 4.17 26.93
C LYS A 324 0.67 3.04 25.91
N MET A 325 1.09 3.36 24.69
CA MET A 325 1.28 2.41 23.60
C MET A 325 2.69 2.56 23.04
N SER A 326 3.23 1.48 22.48
CA SER A 326 4.53 1.41 21.81
C SER A 326 4.45 0.42 20.67
N SER A 327 5.05 0.75 19.53
CA SER A 327 5.02 -0.06 18.31
C SER A 327 6.33 0.12 17.53
N GLY A 328 6.69 -0.87 16.71
CA GLY A 328 7.87 -0.80 15.86
C GLY A 328 8.30 -2.15 15.29
N SER A 329 9.53 -2.18 14.76
CA SER A 329 10.17 -3.37 14.17
C SER A 329 11.55 -3.62 14.79
N ALA A 330 11.88 -4.87 15.11
CA ALA A 330 13.17 -5.26 15.67
C ALA A 330 13.74 -6.48 14.94
N GLU A 331 15.05 -6.50 14.77
CA GLU A 331 15.79 -7.72 14.45
C GLU A 331 16.00 -8.52 15.73
N PHE A 332 15.79 -9.83 15.68
CA PHE A 332 16.16 -10.74 16.75
C PHE A 332 17.20 -11.76 16.27
N ARG A 333 17.99 -12.27 17.21
CA ARG A 333 18.89 -13.40 17.01
C ARG A 333 18.86 -14.29 18.25
N VAL A 334 18.57 -15.56 18.05
CA VAL A 334 18.46 -16.57 19.10
C VAL A 334 19.33 -17.76 18.74
N SER A 335 20.18 -18.19 19.67
CA SER A 335 20.85 -19.49 19.59
C SER A 335 20.08 -20.48 20.46
N TRP A 336 19.61 -21.56 19.84
CA TRP A 336 18.79 -22.61 20.43
C TRP A 336 19.53 -23.94 20.37
N ASP A 337 19.51 -24.70 21.46
CA ASP A 337 20.14 -26.02 21.55
C ASP A 337 19.12 -27.12 21.22
N PRO A 338 19.30 -27.88 20.11
CA PRO A 338 18.38 -28.92 19.69
C PRO A 338 18.28 -30.11 20.65
N SER A 339 19.30 -30.33 21.48
CA SER A 339 19.34 -31.46 22.41
C SER A 339 18.47 -31.22 23.65
N SER A 340 18.50 -30.00 24.19
CA SER A 340 17.72 -29.61 25.36
C SER A 340 16.43 -28.87 25.03
N GLY A 341 16.32 -28.35 23.81
CA GLY A 341 15.22 -27.49 23.37
C GLY A 341 15.22 -26.11 24.01
N LYS A 342 16.39 -25.61 24.45
CA LYS A 342 16.53 -24.38 25.23
C LYS A 342 17.28 -23.28 24.49
N ILE A 343 16.94 -22.03 24.80
CA ILE A 343 17.68 -20.85 24.38
C ILE A 343 18.96 -20.75 25.21
N ILE A 344 20.10 -20.65 24.53
CA ILE A 344 21.44 -20.47 25.12
C ILE A 344 22.02 -19.08 24.81
N SER A 345 21.49 -18.39 23.79
CA SER A 345 21.77 -16.96 23.56
C SER A 345 20.57 -16.23 22.97
N GLU A 346 20.35 -14.99 23.40
CA GLU A 346 19.37 -14.06 22.82
C GLU A 346 19.99 -12.68 22.65
N ALA A 347 19.80 -12.09 21.48
CA ALA A 347 20.19 -10.74 21.15
C ALA A 347 19.18 -10.14 20.18
N GLY A 348 19.26 -8.83 19.97
CA GLY A 348 18.41 -8.14 19.03
C GLY A 348 18.68 -6.63 18.99
N THR A 349 18.14 -5.99 17.97
CA THR A 349 18.28 -4.55 17.75
C THR A 349 16.94 -3.97 17.30
N VAL A 350 16.54 -2.86 17.92
CA VAL A 350 15.37 -2.11 17.47
C VAL A 350 15.70 -1.42 16.15
N LEU A 351 14.98 -1.74 15.08
CA LEU A 351 15.17 -1.17 13.75
C LEU A 351 14.40 0.15 13.60
N SER A 352 13.16 0.19 14.10
CA SER A 352 12.32 1.40 14.06
C SER A 352 11.32 1.43 15.20
N THR A 353 10.87 2.63 15.56
CA THR A 353 9.78 2.85 16.53
C THR A 353 8.76 3.82 15.95
N ASP A 354 7.48 3.50 16.13
CA ASP A 354 6.39 4.33 15.64
C ASP A 354 6.11 5.44 16.65
N LYS A 355 6.61 6.65 16.37
CA LYS A 355 6.48 7.80 17.27
C LYS A 355 5.00 8.16 17.47
N GLY A 356 4.56 8.15 18.72
CA GLY A 356 3.18 8.51 19.07
C GLY A 356 2.16 7.45 18.68
N ALA A 357 2.56 6.17 18.62
CA ALA A 357 1.69 5.03 18.31
C ALA A 357 0.33 5.10 19.05
N ARG A 358 -0.75 4.92 18.29
CA ARG A 358 -2.14 4.85 18.80
C ARG A 358 -2.84 3.55 18.44
N GLU A 359 -2.23 2.77 17.55
CA GLU A 359 -2.79 1.53 17.00
C GLU A 359 -1.69 0.60 16.48
N PRO A 360 -1.96 -0.71 16.31
CA PRO A 360 -0.99 -1.71 15.91
C PRO A 360 -0.80 -1.76 14.38
N LEU A 361 -0.49 -0.62 13.75
CA LEU A 361 -0.43 -0.48 12.28
C LEU A 361 0.38 -1.57 11.57
N ARG A 362 1.60 -1.86 12.04
CA ARG A 362 2.47 -2.88 11.43
C ARG A 362 1.91 -4.30 11.54
N VAL A 363 1.28 -4.60 12.67
CA VAL A 363 0.67 -5.91 12.92
C VAL A 363 -0.61 -6.06 12.08
N ILE A 364 -1.40 -4.99 11.94
CA ILE A 364 -2.56 -4.94 11.03
C ILE A 364 -2.11 -5.11 9.58
N ALA A 365 -1.04 -4.44 9.15
CA ALA A 365 -0.52 -4.57 7.80
C ALA A 365 -0.09 -6.02 7.48
N GLN A 366 0.61 -6.69 8.40
CA GLN A 366 0.91 -8.11 8.25
C GLN A 366 -0.36 -8.97 8.18
N TRP A 367 -1.37 -8.70 9.03
CA TRP A 367 -2.66 -9.41 8.94
C TRP A 367 -3.32 -9.23 7.57
N GLN A 368 -3.31 -8.01 7.02
CA GLN A 368 -3.90 -7.70 5.72
C GLN A 368 -3.20 -8.46 4.59
N ALA A 369 -1.87 -8.52 4.61
CA ALA A 369 -1.07 -9.29 3.64
C ALA A 369 -1.43 -10.78 3.68
N GLU A 370 -1.44 -11.40 4.87
CA GLU A 370 -1.78 -12.82 5.04
C GLU A 370 -3.26 -13.10 4.70
N ASN A 371 -4.17 -12.18 5.01
CA ASN A 371 -5.57 -12.29 4.61
C ASN A 371 -5.76 -12.21 3.10
N GLY A 372 -4.99 -11.37 2.41
CA GLY A 372 -4.95 -11.30 0.96
C GLY A 372 -4.52 -12.63 0.34
N LEU A 373 -3.43 -13.21 0.84
CA LEU A 373 -2.94 -14.52 0.41
C LEU A 373 -3.95 -15.65 0.71
N CYS A 374 -4.56 -15.63 1.90
CA CYS A 374 -5.56 -16.61 2.32
C CYS A 374 -6.84 -16.56 1.47
N ARG A 375 -7.37 -15.36 1.20
CA ARG A 375 -8.66 -15.20 0.47
C ARG A 375 -8.50 -15.16 -1.04
N GLY A 376 -7.34 -14.76 -1.54
CA GLY A 376 -7.03 -14.66 -2.96
C GLY A 376 -6.31 -15.88 -3.54
N GLY A 377 -5.82 -16.77 -2.69
CA GLY A 377 -5.15 -18.01 -3.08
C GLY A 377 -6.10 -19.14 -3.47
N SER A 378 -5.54 -20.25 -3.99
CA SER A 378 -6.32 -21.45 -4.30
C SER A 378 -6.66 -22.20 -3.02
N GLY A 379 -7.91 -22.62 -2.84
CA GLY A 379 -8.36 -23.35 -1.64
C GLY A 379 -7.63 -24.67 -1.38
N ASP A 380 -7.02 -25.26 -2.41
CA ASP A 380 -6.27 -26.52 -2.34
C ASP A 380 -4.75 -26.32 -2.26
N SER A 381 -4.27 -25.07 -2.17
CA SER A 381 -2.85 -24.76 -2.06
C SER A 381 -2.38 -24.79 -0.60
N ASP A 382 -1.34 -25.57 -0.32
CA ASP A 382 -0.68 -25.61 0.98
C ASP A 382 -0.21 -24.22 1.45
N GLU A 383 0.24 -23.35 0.54
CA GLU A 383 0.67 -22.00 0.91
C GLU A 383 -0.52 -21.10 1.23
N THR A 384 -1.66 -21.30 0.59
CA THR A 384 -2.89 -20.58 0.90
C THR A 384 -3.43 -20.98 2.27
N LEU A 385 -3.41 -22.27 2.60
CA LEU A 385 -3.78 -22.76 3.93
C LEU A 385 -2.84 -22.21 5.02
N LYS A 386 -1.52 -22.23 4.78
CA LYS A 386 -0.54 -21.63 5.71
C LYS A 386 -0.74 -20.12 5.88
N ALA A 387 -1.09 -19.40 4.81
CA ALA A 387 -1.43 -17.97 4.91
C ALA A 387 -2.68 -17.73 5.77
N CYS A 388 -3.71 -18.59 5.63
CA CYS A 388 -4.89 -18.53 6.50
C CYS A 388 -4.53 -18.78 7.97
N ASP A 389 -3.68 -19.78 8.26
CA ASP A 389 -3.21 -20.05 9.62
C ASP A 389 -2.44 -18.86 10.19
N ARG A 390 -1.53 -18.26 9.41
CA ARG A 390 -0.78 -17.05 9.80
C ARG A 390 -1.71 -15.88 10.07
N ARG A 391 -2.69 -15.63 9.19
CA ARG A 391 -3.74 -14.61 9.39
C ARG A 391 -4.46 -14.82 10.72
N ASP A 392 -4.92 -16.04 11.00
CA ASP A 392 -5.73 -16.34 12.19
C ASP A 392 -4.93 -16.23 13.50
N VAL A 393 -3.63 -16.54 13.45
CA VAL A 393 -2.70 -16.27 14.55
C VAL A 393 -2.54 -14.76 14.79
N ILE A 394 -2.36 -13.97 13.74
CA ILE A 394 -2.24 -12.51 13.87
C ILE A 394 -3.54 -11.90 14.37
N ASP A 395 -4.69 -12.36 13.88
CA ASP A 395 -6.03 -11.96 14.34
C ASP A 395 -6.17 -12.14 15.86
N THR A 396 -5.79 -13.31 16.36
CA THR A 396 -5.82 -13.63 17.79
C THR A 396 -4.91 -12.70 18.59
N LYS A 397 -3.71 -12.37 18.07
CA LYS A 397 -2.78 -11.43 18.73
C LYS A 397 -3.35 -10.02 18.78
N LEU A 398 -4.02 -9.56 17.71
CA LEU A 398 -4.69 -8.26 17.67
C LEU A 398 -5.84 -8.19 18.68
N ARG A 399 -6.66 -9.24 18.78
CA ARG A 399 -7.69 -9.36 19.82
C ARG A 399 -7.13 -9.28 21.24
N ASN A 400 -6.00 -9.95 21.51
CA ASN A 400 -5.35 -9.90 22.81
C ASN A 400 -4.83 -8.50 23.20
N VAL A 401 -4.53 -7.64 22.22
CA VAL A 401 -4.16 -6.25 22.48
C VAL A 401 -5.33 -5.27 22.46
N GLY A 402 -6.56 -5.76 22.31
CA GLY A 402 -7.79 -4.98 22.37
C GLY A 402 -8.25 -4.44 21.02
N TRP A 403 -7.88 -5.09 19.91
CA TRP A 403 -8.31 -4.74 18.57
C TRP A 403 -9.22 -5.82 17.99
N CYS A 404 -10.32 -5.42 17.37
CA CYS A 404 -11.36 -6.29 16.86
C CYS A 404 -11.57 -6.01 15.36
N TYR A 405 -11.90 -7.04 14.59
CA TYR A 405 -12.15 -6.94 13.16
C TYR A 405 -13.65 -7.06 12.86
N GLY A 406 -14.24 -5.98 12.34
CA GLY A 406 -15.67 -5.90 12.05
C GLY A 406 -16.59 -5.86 13.27
N ARG A 407 -17.80 -5.33 13.08
CA ARG A 407 -18.81 -5.21 14.13
C ARG A 407 -20.00 -6.16 13.89
N PRO A 408 -20.79 -6.50 14.92
CA PRO A 408 -22.00 -7.29 14.75
C PRO A 408 -22.95 -6.65 13.72
N GLY A 409 -23.28 -7.39 12.66
CA GLY A 409 -24.20 -6.95 11.61
C GLY A 409 -23.52 -6.30 10.39
N GLU A 410 -22.21 -6.10 10.40
CA GLU A 410 -21.46 -5.64 9.22
C GLU A 410 -21.22 -6.78 8.22
N TYR A 411 -21.26 -6.45 6.94
CA TYR A 411 -20.84 -7.35 5.86
C TYR A 411 -19.33 -7.28 5.66
N GLY A 412 -18.70 -8.34 5.16
CA GLY A 412 -17.24 -8.48 5.10
C GLY A 412 -16.47 -7.35 4.40
N TYR A 413 -17.08 -6.59 3.48
CA TYR A 413 -16.46 -5.42 2.85
C TYR A 413 -16.51 -4.14 3.69
N GLN A 414 -17.28 -4.14 4.78
CA GLN A 414 -17.41 -3.03 5.73
C GLN A 414 -16.52 -3.22 6.97
N MET A 415 -15.99 -4.43 7.16
CA MET A 415 -15.22 -4.78 8.34
C MET A 415 -13.83 -4.16 8.30
N ASP A 416 -13.48 -3.45 9.36
CA ASP A 416 -12.16 -2.88 9.61
C ASP A 416 -11.65 -3.24 11.02
N TRP A 417 -10.35 -3.03 11.23
CA TRP A 417 -9.74 -3.17 12.55
C TRP A 417 -10.01 -1.92 13.38
N HIS A 418 -10.59 -2.10 14.56
CA HIS A 418 -10.93 -1.02 15.48
C HIS A 418 -10.68 -1.45 16.93
N SER A 419 -10.75 -0.51 17.88
CA SER A 419 -10.64 -0.85 19.30
C SER A 419 -11.87 -1.64 19.76
N CYS A 420 -11.69 -2.76 20.45
CA CYS A 420 -12.80 -3.60 20.92
C CYS A 420 -13.73 -2.88 21.92
N ASP A 421 -13.25 -1.84 22.63
CA ASP A 421 -13.98 -1.15 23.69
C ASP A 421 -14.84 0.04 23.18
N GLU A 422 -15.29 0.02 21.93
CA GLU A 422 -15.98 1.12 21.25
C GLU A 422 -17.43 1.39 21.70
N SER A 423 -17.59 1.75 22.98
CA SER A 423 -18.62 2.68 23.43
C SER A 423 -18.25 4.15 23.15
N THR A 424 -17.07 4.42 22.59
CA THR A 424 -16.44 5.74 22.49
C THR A 424 -16.76 6.54 21.22
N HIS A 425 -17.34 5.94 20.18
CA HIS A 425 -17.78 6.70 18.99
C HIS A 425 -18.96 7.65 19.24
N LYS A 426 -19.79 7.39 20.26
CA LYS A 426 -20.94 8.26 20.56
C LYS A 426 -20.56 9.63 21.14
N ASN A 427 -19.34 9.78 21.70
CA ASN A 427 -18.97 11.01 22.41
C ASN A 427 -18.31 12.06 21.49
N THR A 428 -17.67 11.64 20.38
CA THR A 428 -16.99 12.55 19.44
C THR A 428 -17.93 13.05 18.35
N GLN A 429 -18.80 12.19 17.81
CA GLN A 429 -19.81 12.58 16.82
C GLN A 429 -20.83 13.56 17.43
N GLY A 430 -21.34 13.28 18.64
CA GLY A 430 -22.27 14.17 19.34
C GLY A 430 -21.69 15.57 19.61
N ALA A 431 -20.38 15.67 19.87
CA ALA A 431 -19.70 16.95 20.05
C ALA A 431 -19.58 17.75 18.73
N ILE A 432 -19.32 17.09 17.60
CA ILE A 432 -19.28 17.73 16.27
C ILE A 432 -20.67 18.19 15.85
N VAL A 433 -21.68 17.34 16.01
CA VAL A 433 -23.09 17.66 15.72
C VAL A 433 -23.54 18.87 16.55
N GLN A 434 -23.24 18.89 17.85
CA GLN A 434 -23.56 20.03 18.69
C GLN A 434 -22.80 21.29 18.26
N LYS A 435 -21.51 21.17 17.94
CA LYS A 435 -20.70 22.30 17.46
C LYS A 435 -21.22 22.87 16.13
N ALA A 436 -21.65 22.01 15.21
CA ALA A 436 -22.23 22.41 13.94
C ALA A 436 -23.54 23.18 14.16
N LYS A 437 -24.40 22.71 15.07
CA LYS A 437 -25.64 23.41 15.44
C LYS A 437 -25.38 24.77 16.10
N ASP A 438 -24.40 24.86 16.98
CA ASP A 438 -24.03 26.12 17.63
C ASP A 438 -23.47 27.14 16.62
N LEU A 439 -22.73 26.67 15.61
CA LEU A 439 -22.11 27.50 14.59
C LEU A 439 -23.05 27.87 13.42
N ASP A 440 -24.13 27.14 13.17
CA ASP A 440 -25.17 27.52 12.20
C ASP A 440 -26.16 28.59 12.74
N GLY A 441 -25.72 29.35 13.74
CA GLY A 441 -26.48 30.38 14.43
C GLY A 441 -26.48 31.75 13.74
N PRO A 442 -27.28 32.72 14.27
CA PRO A 442 -27.40 34.06 13.70
C PRO A 442 -26.10 34.87 13.67
N ALA A 443 -25.07 34.49 14.44
CA ALA A 443 -23.78 35.19 14.52
C ALA A 443 -22.97 35.21 13.20
N PHE A 444 -23.28 34.30 12.26
CA PHE A 444 -22.62 34.22 10.96
C PHE A 444 -23.52 34.62 9.80
N ARG A 445 -24.77 35.04 10.07
CA ARG A 445 -25.71 35.44 9.02
C ARG A 445 -25.32 36.78 8.41
N VAL A 446 -25.49 36.87 7.10
CA VAL A 446 -25.37 38.12 6.35
C VAL A 446 -26.76 38.54 5.89
N SER A 447 -27.14 39.78 6.20
CA SER A 447 -28.50 40.31 6.06
C SER A 447 -28.74 41.06 4.75
N GLU A 448 -27.71 41.66 4.16
CA GLU A 448 -27.79 42.33 2.86
C GLU A 448 -27.13 41.47 1.79
N LEU A 449 -27.83 41.26 0.66
CA LEU A 449 -27.33 40.54 -0.50
C LEU A 449 -26.96 41.51 -1.62
N TYR A 450 -25.79 41.33 -2.19
CA TYR A 450 -25.20 42.22 -3.17
C TYR A 450 -25.91 42.09 -4.51
N LYS A 451 -26.50 43.21 -4.95
CA LYS A 451 -27.18 43.35 -6.25
C LYS A 451 -26.43 44.27 -7.23
N GLY A 452 -25.18 44.59 -6.91
CA GLY A 452 -24.38 45.52 -7.72
C GLY A 452 -23.79 44.86 -8.97
N LYS A 453 -23.17 45.69 -9.82
CA LYS A 453 -22.55 45.22 -11.07
C LYS A 453 -21.23 44.50 -10.77
N LEU A 454 -21.10 43.28 -11.28
CA LEU A 454 -19.88 42.47 -11.22
C LEU A 454 -18.64 43.24 -11.66
N ARG A 455 -17.58 43.19 -10.84
CA ARG A 455 -16.22 43.57 -11.23
C ARG A 455 -15.36 42.32 -11.38
N LEU A 456 -14.58 42.25 -12.46
CA LEU A 456 -13.67 41.13 -12.72
C LEU A 456 -12.23 41.47 -12.30
N PRO A 457 -11.39 40.46 -12.01
CA PRO A 457 -9.98 40.67 -11.67
C PRO A 457 -9.15 41.29 -12.81
N ASP A 458 -8.13 42.04 -12.43
CA ASP A 458 -7.09 42.60 -13.31
C ASP A 458 -5.82 41.75 -13.25
N PHE A 459 -5.84 40.64 -13.98
CA PHE A 459 -4.72 39.69 -14.07
C PHE A 459 -3.47 40.24 -14.76
N ARG A 460 -3.55 41.40 -15.41
CA ARG A 460 -2.39 42.04 -16.05
C ARG A 460 -1.61 42.92 -15.07
N LYS A 461 -2.23 43.29 -13.95
CA LYS A 461 -1.63 44.18 -12.94
C LYS A 461 -1.85 43.63 -11.54
N ARG A 462 -2.88 44.13 -10.84
CA ARG A 462 -3.13 43.90 -9.40
C ARG A 462 -3.20 42.42 -9.04
N ASP A 463 -3.86 41.61 -9.88
CA ASP A 463 -4.18 40.22 -9.57
C ASP A 463 -3.32 39.24 -10.38
N ARG A 464 -2.12 39.66 -10.78
CA ARG A 464 -1.21 38.86 -11.63
C ARG A 464 -0.87 37.49 -11.05
N ALA A 465 -0.81 37.35 -9.73
CA ALA A 465 -0.56 36.08 -9.04
C ALA A 465 -1.60 34.99 -9.40
N PHE A 466 -2.83 35.40 -9.72
CA PHE A 466 -3.94 34.51 -10.05
C PHE A 466 -4.10 34.27 -11.57
N ASN A 467 -3.19 34.80 -12.39
CA ASN A 467 -3.32 34.79 -13.85
C ASN A 467 -3.29 33.38 -14.47
N SER A 468 -2.64 32.42 -13.80
CA SER A 468 -2.65 30.99 -14.17
C SER A 468 -4.06 30.39 -14.17
N PHE A 469 -4.95 30.91 -13.31
CA PHE A 469 -6.33 30.44 -13.15
C PHE A 469 -7.38 31.42 -13.70
N ARG A 470 -6.95 32.42 -14.48
CA ARG A 470 -7.77 33.55 -14.96
C ARG A 470 -9.14 33.18 -15.54
N THR A 471 -9.21 32.07 -16.28
CA THR A 471 -10.44 31.60 -16.93
C THR A 471 -11.41 31.09 -15.88
N ARG A 472 -10.96 30.17 -15.02
CA ARG A 472 -11.77 29.59 -13.93
C ARG A 472 -12.30 30.67 -12.99
N ILE A 473 -11.45 31.62 -12.61
CA ILE A 473 -11.85 32.73 -11.74
C ILE A 473 -12.89 33.63 -12.43
N ARG A 474 -12.68 33.97 -13.71
CA ARG A 474 -13.65 34.78 -14.46
C ARG A 474 -15.00 34.10 -14.59
N ASP A 475 -15.01 32.82 -14.92
CA ASP A 475 -16.25 32.09 -15.17
C ASP A 475 -16.99 31.85 -13.86
N GLY A 476 -16.28 31.50 -12.78
CA GLY A 476 -16.86 31.41 -11.43
C GLY A 476 -17.46 32.73 -10.95
N MET A 477 -16.76 33.86 -11.10
CA MET A 477 -17.31 35.17 -10.70
C MET A 477 -18.46 35.65 -11.60
N LYS A 478 -18.52 35.23 -12.87
CA LYS A 478 -19.64 35.53 -13.78
C LYS A 478 -20.90 34.74 -13.44
N ALA A 479 -20.76 33.54 -12.87
CA ALA A 479 -21.90 32.76 -12.38
C ALA A 479 -22.65 33.49 -11.24
N GLY A 480 -21.95 34.40 -10.54
CA GLY A 480 -22.52 35.26 -9.50
C GLY A 480 -22.16 34.78 -8.09
N PRO A 481 -22.39 35.63 -7.06
CA PRO A 481 -22.09 35.28 -5.68
C PRO A 481 -22.85 34.03 -5.21
N ASN A 482 -22.13 33.13 -4.53
CA ASN A 482 -22.70 31.92 -3.90
C ASN A 482 -22.33 31.82 -2.41
N PHE A 483 -21.55 32.76 -1.88
CA PHE A 483 -21.03 32.75 -0.52
C PHE A 483 -21.02 34.16 0.08
N ALA A 484 -21.38 34.26 1.37
CA ALA A 484 -21.19 35.45 2.21
C ALA A 484 -21.57 36.79 1.52
N ASP A 485 -22.83 36.91 1.09
CA ASP A 485 -23.40 38.09 0.40
C ASP A 485 -22.90 38.30 -1.04
N ARG A 486 -21.60 38.48 -1.22
CA ARG A 486 -21.01 39.00 -2.46
C ARG A 486 -19.82 38.22 -3.00
N TYR A 487 -19.48 37.10 -2.39
CA TYR A 487 -18.30 36.32 -2.77
C TYR A 487 -18.69 35.10 -3.60
N SER A 488 -17.81 34.75 -4.54
CA SER A 488 -17.90 33.53 -5.34
C SER A 488 -16.81 32.57 -4.89
N VAL A 489 -17.20 31.41 -4.34
CA VAL A 489 -16.29 30.29 -4.07
C VAL A 489 -16.12 29.50 -5.37
N ILE A 490 -14.87 29.32 -5.79
CA ILE A 490 -14.48 28.75 -7.07
C ILE A 490 -13.53 27.59 -6.78
N GLN A 491 -14.10 26.40 -6.66
CA GLN A 491 -13.35 25.17 -6.43
C GLN A 491 -13.08 24.45 -7.76
N PHE A 492 -11.85 24.00 -7.96
CA PHE A 492 -11.44 23.28 -9.17
C PHE A 492 -10.34 22.27 -8.86
N GLY A 493 -10.28 21.19 -9.63
CA GLY A 493 -9.29 20.14 -9.42
C GLY A 493 -7.85 20.59 -9.69
N CYS A 494 -6.92 20.09 -8.87
CA CYS A 494 -5.47 20.15 -9.08
C CYS A 494 -4.83 18.80 -9.42
N GLY A 495 -5.59 17.70 -9.31
CA GLY A 495 -5.16 16.32 -9.50
C GLY A 495 -6.22 15.35 -8.96
N THR A 496 -5.96 14.04 -8.99
CA THR A 496 -6.89 13.03 -8.44
C THR A 496 -7.01 13.20 -6.94
N GLY A 497 -8.24 13.40 -6.43
CA GLY A 497 -8.47 13.66 -5.01
C GLY A 497 -8.00 15.04 -4.53
N CYS A 498 -7.48 15.91 -5.40
CA CYS A 498 -6.96 17.23 -5.04
C CYS A 498 -7.88 18.33 -5.58
N SER A 499 -8.22 19.31 -4.75
CA SER A 499 -8.90 20.54 -5.23
C SER A 499 -8.26 21.81 -4.67
N MET A 500 -8.24 22.85 -5.51
CA MET A 500 -7.87 24.21 -5.14
C MET A 500 -9.14 25.06 -5.08
N VAL A 501 -9.13 26.05 -4.19
CA VAL A 501 -10.29 26.92 -3.97
C VAL A 501 -9.83 28.37 -3.97
N ILE A 502 -10.53 29.18 -4.76
CA ILE A 502 -10.32 30.63 -4.81
C ILE A 502 -11.64 31.30 -4.45
N VAL A 503 -11.58 32.36 -3.66
CA VAL A 503 -12.74 33.18 -3.31
C VAL A 503 -12.62 34.55 -3.98
N GLY A 504 -13.55 34.86 -4.87
CA GLY A 504 -13.60 36.12 -5.59
C GLY A 504 -14.62 37.09 -4.99
N ASP A 505 -14.23 38.32 -4.71
CA ASP A 505 -15.16 39.39 -4.33
C ASP A 505 -15.82 40.01 -5.57
N ASN A 506 -17.11 39.75 -5.79
CA ASN A 506 -17.82 40.23 -6.97
C ASN A 506 -18.02 41.75 -6.99
N LYS A 507 -17.90 42.43 -5.84
CA LYS A 507 -17.99 43.89 -5.72
C LYS A 507 -16.69 44.57 -6.12
N THR A 508 -15.54 44.03 -5.74
CA THR A 508 -14.22 44.67 -5.97
C THR A 508 -13.43 44.02 -7.12
N GLY A 509 -13.77 42.80 -7.49
CA GLY A 509 -13.05 41.98 -8.47
C GLY A 509 -11.78 41.36 -7.90
N ARG A 510 -11.58 41.33 -6.58
CA ARG A 510 -10.35 40.80 -5.96
C ARG A 510 -10.48 39.29 -5.70
N PRO A 511 -9.60 38.45 -6.27
CA PRO A 511 -9.46 37.05 -5.87
C PRO A 511 -8.62 36.93 -4.60
N MET A 512 -8.93 35.91 -3.79
CA MET A 512 -8.21 35.56 -2.56
C MET A 512 -8.08 34.03 -2.47
N ASP A 513 -7.00 33.58 -1.84
CA ASP A 513 -6.79 32.17 -1.56
C ASP A 513 -7.72 31.68 -0.45
N PHE A 514 -8.11 30.42 -0.55
CA PHE A 514 -8.74 29.68 0.54
C PHE A 514 -7.66 28.88 1.29
N PRO A 515 -7.68 28.82 2.63
CA PRO A 515 -6.61 28.23 3.43
C PRO A 515 -6.47 26.70 3.31
N LEU A 516 -7.44 26.01 2.70
CA LEU A 516 -7.43 24.56 2.52
C LEU A 516 -7.47 24.21 1.04
N GLY A 517 -6.70 23.21 0.64
CA GLY A 517 -6.67 22.71 -0.74
C GLY A 517 -5.30 22.15 -1.09
N GLY A 518 -5.16 21.70 -2.33
CA GLY A 518 -3.93 21.04 -2.75
C GLY A 518 -3.77 19.66 -2.10
N GLU A 519 -2.56 19.12 -2.16
CA GLU A 519 -2.23 17.77 -1.69
C GLU A 519 -2.19 17.65 -0.16
N ALA A 520 -2.14 18.77 0.56
CA ALA A 520 -2.21 18.80 2.02
C ALA A 520 -3.65 18.59 2.55
N ASN A 521 -4.67 18.81 1.71
CA ASN A 521 -6.08 18.66 2.05
C ASN A 521 -6.80 17.87 0.95
N MET A 522 -6.49 16.57 0.87
CA MET A 522 -7.05 15.66 -0.12
C MET A 522 -8.56 15.45 0.11
N TYR A 523 -9.29 15.07 -0.94
CA TYR A 523 -10.74 14.88 -0.95
C TYR A 523 -11.52 16.05 -0.34
N LEU A 524 -11.02 17.27 -0.51
CA LEU A 524 -11.62 18.49 0.04
C LEU A 524 -13.03 18.69 -0.53
N THR A 525 -14.01 18.68 0.37
CA THR A 525 -15.40 19.05 0.12
C THR A 525 -15.76 20.26 0.97
N LEU A 526 -16.66 21.10 0.45
CA LEU A 526 -17.04 22.36 1.08
C LEU A 526 -18.56 22.48 1.18
N ARG A 527 -19.03 22.96 2.34
CA ARG A 527 -20.42 23.34 2.59
C ARG A 527 -20.47 24.81 2.99
N PHE A 528 -21.18 25.60 2.20
CA PHE A 528 -21.34 27.05 2.37
C PHE A 528 -22.63 27.54 1.71
N ASN A 529 -23.04 28.78 2.00
CA ASN A 529 -24.17 29.40 1.34
C ASN A 529 -24.04 30.93 1.26
N LEU A 530 -24.91 31.54 0.45
CA LEU A 530 -24.89 32.98 0.18
C LEU A 530 -25.23 33.85 1.41
N LYS A 531 -25.96 33.32 2.39
CA LYS A 531 -26.45 34.07 3.56
C LYS A 531 -25.60 33.87 4.81
N SER A 532 -24.47 33.17 4.70
CA SER A 532 -23.59 32.89 5.82
C SER A 532 -22.14 33.17 5.46
N ARG A 533 -21.39 33.69 6.43
CA ARG A 533 -19.93 33.82 6.36
C ARG A 533 -19.17 32.61 6.91
N LEU A 534 -19.91 31.60 7.38
CA LEU A 534 -19.36 30.31 7.82
C LEU A 534 -19.08 29.40 6.61
N MET A 535 -17.90 28.83 6.59
CA MET A 535 -17.48 27.77 5.67
C MET A 535 -17.19 26.51 6.48
N THR A 536 -17.80 25.40 6.08
CA THR A 536 -17.47 24.08 6.61
C THR A 536 -16.70 23.30 5.55
N ALA A 537 -15.53 22.83 5.91
CA ALA A 537 -14.66 22.05 5.03
C ALA A 537 -14.47 20.64 5.60
N GLN A 538 -14.48 19.63 4.73
CA GLN A 538 -14.08 18.27 5.06
C GLN A 538 -12.94 17.86 4.14
N TRP A 539 -11.88 17.29 4.71
CA TRP A 539 -10.68 16.93 3.96
C TRP A 539 -9.88 15.84 4.67
N ALA A 540 -9.18 15.05 3.88
CA ALA A 540 -8.30 13.99 4.33
C ALA A 540 -6.86 14.47 4.43
N ASP A 541 -6.25 14.23 5.59
CA ASP A 541 -4.81 14.24 5.75
C ASP A 541 -4.30 12.85 5.39
N PHE A 542 -3.66 12.74 4.22
CA PHE A 542 -3.20 11.46 3.70
C PHE A 542 -2.07 10.86 4.54
N ASN A 543 -1.22 11.70 5.12
CA ASN A 543 -0.09 11.25 5.95
C ASN A 543 -0.57 10.77 7.32
N ALA A 544 -1.60 11.42 7.86
CA ALA A 544 -2.19 11.03 9.14
C ALA A 544 -3.27 9.94 9.02
N ASP A 545 -3.61 9.52 7.80
CA ASP A 545 -4.72 8.60 7.47
C ASP A 545 -6.05 9.01 8.12
N ARG A 546 -6.32 10.32 8.19
CA ARG A 546 -7.47 10.87 8.92
C ARG A 546 -8.32 11.80 8.08
N CYS A 547 -9.63 11.72 8.28
CA CYS A 547 -10.57 12.72 7.78
C CYS A 547 -10.88 13.76 8.86
N TYR A 548 -10.88 15.03 8.48
CA TYR A 548 -11.18 16.17 9.34
C TYR A 548 -12.39 16.93 8.84
N VAL A 549 -13.19 17.44 9.78
CA VAL A 549 -14.18 18.50 9.55
C VAL A 549 -13.69 19.77 10.24
N GLU A 550 -13.69 20.87 9.50
CA GLU A 550 -13.16 22.17 9.90
C GLU A 550 -14.15 23.30 9.64
N PHE A 551 -14.34 24.16 10.64
CA PHE A 551 -15.25 25.30 10.58
C PHE A 551 -14.45 26.60 10.53
N LEU A 552 -14.70 27.39 9.50
CA LEU A 552 -13.97 28.61 9.18
C LEU A 552 -14.93 29.80 9.10
N ASP A 553 -14.58 30.88 9.79
CA ASP A 553 -15.28 32.17 9.71
C ASP A 553 -14.56 33.10 8.74
N PHE A 554 -15.31 33.74 7.85
CA PHE A 554 -14.78 34.69 6.88
C PHE A 554 -15.24 36.12 7.20
N ASP A 555 -14.30 37.03 7.42
CA ASP A 555 -14.61 38.44 7.73
C ASP A 555 -14.64 39.36 6.48
N GLY A 556 -14.39 38.78 5.31
CA GLY A 556 -14.29 39.50 4.03
C GLY A 556 -12.85 39.77 3.56
N ASN A 557 -11.85 39.49 4.40
CA ASN A 557 -10.43 39.65 4.09
C ASN A 557 -9.57 38.47 4.59
N ALA A 558 -9.92 37.85 5.71
CA ALA A 558 -9.19 36.77 6.34
C ALA A 558 -10.10 35.61 6.76
N TRP A 559 -9.48 34.44 6.93
CA TRP A 559 -10.12 33.23 7.42
C TRP A 559 -9.71 32.97 8.86
N LYS A 560 -10.68 32.71 9.73
CA LYS A 560 -10.45 32.31 11.11
C LYS A 560 -10.95 30.89 11.34
N GLN A 561 -10.04 29.99 11.69
CA GLN A 561 -10.40 28.65 12.13
C GLN A 561 -11.13 28.73 13.48
N LEU A 562 -12.38 28.25 13.51
CA LEU A 562 -13.21 28.19 14.71
C LEU A 562 -13.04 26.86 15.44
N ALA A 563 -12.97 25.76 14.69
CA ALA A 563 -12.77 24.40 15.20
C ALA A 563 -12.29 23.47 14.09
N ARG A 564 -11.52 22.44 14.46
CA ARG A 564 -11.13 21.31 13.59
C ARG A 564 -11.28 20.03 14.40
N GLN A 565 -11.92 19.01 13.83
CA GLN A 565 -12.12 17.74 14.52
C GLN A 565 -11.99 16.56 13.56
N ALA A 566 -11.36 15.48 14.02
CA ALA A 566 -11.27 14.24 13.25
C ALA A 566 -12.60 13.48 13.31
N VAL A 567 -13.07 13.00 12.16
CA VAL A 567 -14.34 12.25 12.03
C VAL A 567 -14.13 10.77 11.72
N GLY A 568 -12.89 10.34 11.47
CA GLY A 568 -12.55 8.94 11.24
C GLY A 568 -11.20 8.80 10.52
N SER A 569 -10.99 7.61 9.93
CA SER A 569 -9.93 7.39 8.94
C SER A 569 -10.16 8.28 7.71
N LYS A 570 -9.21 8.31 6.77
CA LYS A 570 -9.38 9.06 5.50
C LYS A 570 -10.65 8.65 4.74
N ASP A 571 -11.12 7.41 4.89
CA ASP A 571 -12.31 6.92 4.18
C ASP A 571 -13.60 7.58 4.66
N ALA A 572 -13.62 8.13 5.88
CA ALA A 572 -14.76 8.92 6.35
C ALA A 572 -14.99 10.18 5.49
N CYS A 573 -13.97 10.64 4.74
CA CYS A 573 -14.10 11.75 3.81
C CYS A 573 -14.82 11.39 2.50
N ASN A 574 -15.09 10.09 2.26
CA ASN A 574 -15.91 9.63 1.14
C ASN A 574 -17.41 9.85 1.39
N ARG A 575 -17.83 10.10 2.64
CA ARG A 575 -19.21 10.42 3.00
C ARG A 575 -19.51 11.88 2.74
N ASP A 576 -20.79 12.22 2.53
CA ASP A 576 -21.19 13.62 2.44
C ASP A 576 -20.87 14.35 3.75
N ILE A 577 -20.50 15.64 3.67
CA ILE A 577 -20.26 16.48 4.85
C ILE A 577 -21.45 16.43 5.81
N ALA A 578 -22.68 16.40 5.31
CA ALA A 578 -23.87 16.34 6.14
C ALA A 578 -23.91 15.07 7.00
N GLU A 579 -23.51 13.92 6.47
CA GLU A 579 -23.49 12.64 7.20
C GLU A 579 -22.48 12.65 8.35
N ASN A 580 -21.38 13.41 8.22
CA ASN A 580 -20.41 13.57 9.29
C ASN A 580 -20.78 14.67 10.30
N LEU A 581 -21.89 15.40 10.06
CA LEU A 581 -22.40 16.49 10.91
C LEU A 581 -23.76 16.17 11.56
N GLU A 582 -24.34 15.01 11.25
CA GLU A 582 -25.59 14.47 11.78
C GLU A 582 -25.32 13.20 12.60
#